data_AF-A0A0N5D2P2-F1
#
_entry.id   AF-A0A0N5D2P2-F1
#
_cell.length_a   1.000
_cell.length_b   1.000
_cell.length_c   1.000
_cell.angle_alpha   90.00
_cell.angle_beta   90.00
_cell.angle_gamma   90.00
#
_symmetry.space_group_name_H-M   'P 1'
#
loop_
_entity.id
_entity.type
_entity.pdbx_description
1 polymer ?
#
loop_
_entity_poly.entity_id
_entity_poly.type
_entity_poly.pdbx_seq_one_letter_code
_entity_poly.pdbx_strand_id
1 'polypeptide(L)'
;MQQWLLCIVLSCLIDFCLFLRSIYRPLSSLPVNGLMSAPCLTPTPSTANFDIFCQFNYHSKPYICDPSGSLSRTEIEMLDSVIQPFNFTSCFCRRPHICEPSLSRIVIVIVPSTSIESLDACDVAMEFPRPYSLAAAALIYAEELAQHWTNDCQADLMIVYINTFNPGKVRKPYIVPLYRHNYEHLSRFSHPFAISRRDSIYTAIDDYLKHVGKIIRSKPLEVRSSVPQWAILVSFAFVITAFLSMYIANCVTNRIRTSYWQQPKMSATIRLANERWRAGFGGGVMMQNGIGMKSSMMFKQFNRRTKIAQNMQKI
;
A
#
# COMPACT_ATOMS: atom_id res chain seq x y z
N MET A 1 -33.99 0.26 43.40
CA MET A 1 -33.84 0.48 41.95
C MET A 1 -33.00 1.73 41.61
N GLN A 2 -33.05 2.81 42.40
CA GLN A 2 -32.24 4.02 42.17
C GLN A 2 -30.71 3.84 42.36
N GLN A 3 -30.27 2.89 43.19
CA GLN A 3 -28.83 2.72 43.49
C GLN A 3 -28.04 2.07 42.35
N TRP A 4 -28.70 1.24 41.53
CA TRP A 4 -28.09 0.60 40.35
C TRP A 4 -27.88 1.58 39.19
N LEU A 5 -28.79 2.54 39.00
CA LEU A 5 -28.63 3.58 37.98
C LEU A 5 -27.42 4.48 38.26
N LEU A 6 -27.17 4.79 39.53
CA LEU A 6 -26.05 5.65 39.93
C LEU A 6 -24.69 4.99 39.64
N CYS A 7 -24.57 3.67 39.87
CA CYS A 7 -23.35 2.92 39.57
C CYS A 7 -23.05 2.85 38.06
N ILE A 8 -24.06 2.69 37.22
CA ILE A 8 -23.89 2.64 35.75
C ILE A 8 -23.47 4.00 35.20
N VAL A 9 -24.05 5.09 35.71
CA VAL A 9 -23.68 6.45 35.30
C VAL A 9 -22.26 6.78 35.75
N LEU A 10 -21.86 6.38 36.96
CA LEU A 10 -20.48 6.57 37.43
C LEU A 10 -19.47 5.74 36.63
N SER A 11 -19.76 4.49 36.29
CA SER A 11 -18.83 3.68 35.49
C SER A 11 -18.68 4.23 34.08
N CYS A 12 -19.77 4.66 33.44
CA CYS A 12 -19.73 5.32 32.14
C CYS A 12 -18.94 6.62 32.17
N LEU A 13 -19.06 7.43 33.23
CA LEU A 13 -18.28 8.68 33.37
C LEU A 13 -16.79 8.41 33.58
N ILE A 14 -16.42 7.36 34.33
CA ILE A 14 -15.03 6.98 34.54
C ILE A 14 -14.42 6.43 33.24
N ASP A 15 -15.14 5.57 32.51
CA ASP A 15 -14.69 5.05 31.22
C ASP A 15 -14.60 6.16 30.17
N PHE A 16 -15.55 7.10 30.15
CA PHE A 16 -15.51 8.27 29.27
C PHE A 16 -14.34 9.21 29.63
N CYS A 17 -14.04 9.40 30.92
CA CYS A 17 -12.87 10.15 31.37
C CYS A 17 -11.56 9.46 31.03
N LEU A 18 -11.47 8.12 31.15
CA LEU A 18 -10.28 7.35 30.76
C LEU A 18 -10.08 7.35 29.24
N PHE A 19 -11.18 7.28 28.48
CA PHE A 19 -11.16 7.40 27.02
C PHE A 19 -10.72 8.81 26.58
N LEU A 20 -11.25 9.85 27.22
CA LEU A 20 -10.80 11.24 27.02
C LEU A 20 -9.34 11.44 27.44
N ARG A 21 -8.84 10.74 28.48
CA ARG A 21 -7.43 10.78 28.90
C ARG A 21 -6.50 10.05 27.92
N SER A 22 -7.02 9.10 27.15
CA SER A 22 -6.30 8.47 26.03
C SER A 22 -6.26 9.36 24.78
N ILE A 23 -7.30 10.19 24.58
CA ILE A 23 -7.40 11.12 23.44
C ILE A 23 -6.67 12.44 23.70
N TYR A 24 -6.62 12.89 24.96
CA TYR A 24 -5.91 14.10 25.37
C TYR A 24 -4.73 13.74 26.28
N ARG A 25 -3.61 13.33 25.67
CA ARG A 25 -2.31 13.64 26.28
C ARG A 25 -2.08 15.14 26.07
N PRO A 26 -2.01 15.95 27.13
CA PRO A 26 -1.70 17.36 26.97
C PRO A 26 -0.33 17.48 26.31
N LEU A 27 -0.29 18.22 25.20
CA LEU A 27 0.89 18.59 24.42
C LEU A 27 1.74 19.61 25.20
N SER A 28 2.02 19.35 26.47
CA SER A 28 2.83 20.19 27.32
C SER A 28 4.23 19.60 27.42
N SER A 29 5.20 20.31 26.85
CA SER A 29 6.64 20.06 26.78
C SER A 29 7.14 19.09 25.70
N LEU A 30 6.93 19.44 24.42
CA LEU A 30 7.81 18.94 23.36
C LEU A 30 9.03 19.89 23.27
N PRO A 31 10.26 19.42 23.58
CA PRO A 31 11.47 20.19 23.29
C PRO A 31 11.54 20.49 21.78
N VAL A 32 12.27 21.52 21.36
CA VAL A 32 12.43 21.89 19.94
C VAL A 32 12.88 20.69 19.08
N ASN A 33 13.66 19.76 19.65
CA ASN A 33 14.07 18.49 19.02
C ASN A 33 12.92 17.50 18.78
N GLY A 34 11.81 17.65 19.50
CA GLY A 34 10.59 16.85 19.38
C GLY A 34 9.63 17.34 18.29
N LEU A 35 9.74 18.59 17.82
CA LEU A 35 8.89 19.13 16.75
C LEU A 35 9.08 18.36 15.43
N MET A 36 10.30 17.85 15.18
CA MET A 36 10.58 17.06 14.00
C MET A 36 10.34 15.56 14.16
N SER A 37 9.94 15.11 15.36
CA SER A 37 9.60 13.71 15.56
C SER A 37 8.33 13.30 14.81
N ALA A 38 7.41 14.25 14.62
CA ALA A 38 6.14 14.05 13.94
C ALA A 38 6.06 15.02 12.75
N PRO A 39 5.90 14.56 11.50
CA PRO A 39 6.01 15.40 10.30
C PRO A 39 4.96 16.52 10.27
N CYS A 40 3.72 16.27 10.71
CA CYS A 40 2.64 17.27 10.77
C CYS A 40 2.86 18.40 11.78
N LEU A 41 3.70 18.18 12.80
CA LEU A 41 4.00 19.18 13.82
C LEU A 41 5.20 20.06 13.42
N THR A 42 5.84 19.75 12.29
CA THR A 42 6.95 20.56 11.79
C THR A 42 6.46 21.95 11.39
N PRO A 43 7.22 23.01 11.68
CA PRO A 43 6.89 24.35 11.20
C PRO A 43 6.83 24.35 9.67
N THR A 44 5.83 25.03 9.10
CA THR A 44 5.74 25.21 7.65
C THR A 44 6.58 26.42 7.21
N PRO A 45 7.05 26.47 5.94
CA PRO A 45 7.84 27.59 5.43
C PRO A 45 7.18 28.97 5.53
N SER A 46 5.84 29.03 5.60
CA SER A 46 5.09 30.26 5.83
C SER A 46 5.20 30.81 7.26
N THR A 47 5.65 30.02 8.24
CA THR A 47 5.72 30.44 9.64
C THR A 47 6.96 31.29 9.94
N ALA A 48 6.80 32.31 10.80
CA ALA A 48 7.91 33.22 11.16
C ALA A 48 9.11 32.53 11.82
N ASN A 49 8.89 31.38 12.46
CA ASN A 49 9.93 30.62 13.15
C ASN A 49 10.65 29.60 12.25
N PHE A 50 10.24 29.45 10.99
CA PHE A 50 10.79 28.44 10.09
C PHE A 50 12.29 28.65 9.84
N ASP A 51 12.72 29.88 9.60
CA ASP A 51 14.13 30.17 9.32
C ASP A 51 15.04 29.88 10.53
N ILE A 52 14.53 30.09 11.73
CA ILE A 52 15.22 29.78 12.99
C ILE A 52 15.25 28.26 13.16
N PHE A 53 14.12 27.60 12.93
CA PHE A 53 13.99 26.15 13.00
C PHE A 53 14.95 25.46 12.04
N CYS A 54 15.05 25.88 10.78
CA CYS A 54 15.95 25.29 9.80
C CYS A 54 17.40 25.80 9.89
N GLN A 55 17.70 26.72 10.81
CA GLN A 55 19.01 27.34 11.00
C GLN A 55 19.56 28.08 9.76
N PHE A 56 18.70 28.67 8.92
CA PHE A 56 19.14 29.36 7.70
C PHE A 56 20.11 30.51 7.95
N ASN A 57 20.01 31.17 9.11
CA ASN A 57 20.95 32.24 9.50
C ASN A 57 22.38 31.72 9.71
N TYR A 58 22.55 30.45 10.06
CA TYR A 58 23.86 29.86 10.33
C TYR A 58 24.62 29.52 9.04
N HIS A 59 23.94 28.90 8.07
CA HIS A 59 24.58 28.38 6.85
C HIS A 59 24.20 29.12 5.56
N SER A 60 23.18 29.98 5.58
CA SER A 60 22.74 30.81 4.44
C SER A 60 22.42 30.03 3.16
N LYS A 61 22.06 28.74 3.28
CA LYS A 61 21.66 27.89 2.14
C LYS A 61 20.16 27.59 2.21
N PRO A 62 19.32 28.26 1.41
CA PRO A 62 17.87 28.18 1.56
C PRO A 62 17.27 26.87 1.06
N TYR A 63 18.03 25.80 0.84
CA TYR A 63 17.52 24.49 0.39
C TYR A 63 17.87 23.34 1.35
N ILE A 64 18.58 23.62 2.46
CA ILE A 64 18.91 22.64 3.51
C ILE A 64 18.22 23.07 4.79
N CYS A 65 17.34 22.24 5.33
CA CYS A 65 16.76 22.44 6.66
C CYS A 65 17.41 21.48 7.66
N ASP A 66 18.21 22.03 8.59
CA ASP A 66 18.87 21.26 9.65
C ASP A 66 18.55 21.82 11.04
N PRO A 67 17.43 21.40 11.65
CA PRO A 67 17.05 21.89 12.97
C PRO A 67 17.99 21.46 14.09
N SER A 68 18.72 20.36 13.89
CA SER A 68 19.67 19.85 14.87
C SER A 68 21.05 20.50 14.80
N GLY A 69 21.36 21.23 13.72
CA GLY A 69 22.73 21.67 13.43
C GLY A 69 23.70 20.50 13.36
N SER A 70 23.25 19.37 12.82
CA SER A 70 24.08 18.16 12.70
C SER A 70 25.16 18.31 11.64
N LEU A 71 24.97 19.18 10.65
CA LEU A 71 25.99 19.56 9.68
C LEU A 71 26.71 20.84 10.09
N SER A 72 28.03 20.83 9.93
CA SER A 72 28.85 22.04 10.00
C SER A 72 28.61 22.95 8.80
N ARG A 73 28.87 24.25 8.96
CA ARG A 73 28.81 25.21 7.85
C ARG A 73 29.70 24.80 6.68
N THR A 74 30.88 24.25 6.96
CA THR A 74 31.82 23.77 5.94
C THR A 74 31.26 22.56 5.18
N GLU A 75 30.58 21.62 5.84
CA GLU A 75 29.93 20.50 5.15
C GLU A 75 28.79 20.97 4.25
N ILE A 76 28.03 21.96 4.69
CA ILE A 76 26.97 22.58 3.89
C ILE A 76 27.56 23.30 2.67
N GLU A 77 28.65 24.05 2.83
CA GLU A 77 29.36 24.69 1.72
C GLU A 77 29.95 23.67 0.74
N MET A 78 30.46 22.53 1.23
CA MET A 78 30.89 21.42 0.37
C MET A 78 29.72 20.80 -0.39
N LEU A 79 28.56 20.57 0.24
CA LEU A 79 27.35 20.09 -0.45
C LEU A 79 26.88 21.07 -1.53
N ASP A 80 26.95 22.37 -1.28
CA ASP A 80 26.61 23.40 -2.27
C ASP A 80 27.43 23.22 -3.55
N SER A 81 28.73 22.92 -3.44
CA SER A 81 29.59 22.68 -4.61
C SER A 81 29.18 21.46 -5.44
N VAL A 82 28.56 20.46 -4.80
CA VAL A 82 28.04 19.25 -5.46
C VAL A 82 26.67 19.50 -6.10
N ILE A 83 25.90 20.43 -5.54
CA ILE A 83 24.54 20.78 -5.97
C ILE A 83 24.56 21.78 -7.14
N GLN A 84 25.50 22.73 -7.14
CA GLN A 84 25.61 23.78 -8.16
C GLN A 84 25.56 23.26 -9.61
N PRO A 85 26.24 22.17 -10.00
CA PRO A 85 26.21 21.64 -11.37
C PRO A 85 24.82 21.20 -11.86
N PHE A 86 23.86 20.98 -10.96
CA PHE A 86 22.49 20.59 -11.32
C PHE A 86 21.56 21.78 -11.59
N ASN A 87 22.01 23.02 -11.33
CA ASN A 87 21.19 24.23 -11.45
C ASN A 87 19.86 24.14 -10.68
N PHE A 88 19.87 23.50 -9.50
CA PHE A 88 18.70 23.47 -8.65
C PHE A 88 18.44 24.82 -7.97
N THR A 89 17.18 25.16 -7.80
CA THR A 89 16.74 26.27 -6.95
C THR A 89 16.18 25.75 -5.64
N SER A 90 16.02 26.65 -4.67
CA SER A 90 15.29 26.37 -3.44
C SER A 90 13.78 26.56 -3.64
N CYS A 91 12.95 25.79 -2.92
CA CYS A 91 11.52 26.09 -2.78
C CYS A 91 11.22 27.09 -1.64
N PHE A 92 12.12 27.31 -0.69
CA PHE A 92 11.93 28.18 0.50
C PHE A 92 12.15 29.66 0.15
N CYS A 93 11.46 30.15 -0.87
CA CYS A 93 11.57 31.57 -1.22
C CYS A 93 10.53 32.37 -0.45
N ARG A 94 10.98 33.39 0.28
CA ARG A 94 10.11 34.41 0.87
C ARG A 94 9.33 35.22 -0.17
N ARG A 95 9.74 35.21 -1.45
CA ARG A 95 9.05 35.88 -2.55
C ARG A 95 8.95 34.95 -3.76
N PRO A 96 7.73 34.63 -4.23
CA PRO A 96 7.53 33.67 -5.33
C PRO A 96 8.11 34.15 -6.67
N HIS A 97 8.33 35.46 -6.85
CA HIS A 97 8.92 36.04 -8.06
C HIS A 97 10.45 35.90 -8.15
N ILE A 98 11.12 35.48 -7.06
CA ILE A 98 12.58 35.28 -7.02
C ILE A 98 12.95 33.82 -7.24
N CYS A 99 12.07 32.86 -6.90
CA CYS A 99 12.29 31.50 -7.41
C CYS A 99 11.95 31.52 -8.90
N GLU A 100 12.96 31.34 -9.74
CA GLU A 100 12.73 31.17 -11.16
C GLU A 100 11.91 29.89 -11.38
N PRO A 101 10.72 29.97 -11.99
CA PRO A 101 9.83 28.80 -12.15
C PRO A 101 10.36 27.79 -13.17
N SER A 102 11.39 28.14 -13.95
CA SER A 102 11.98 27.31 -14.99
C SER A 102 13.01 26.30 -14.46
N LEU A 103 13.47 26.45 -13.23
CA LEU A 103 14.53 25.61 -12.65
C LEU A 103 13.96 24.61 -11.66
N SER A 104 14.47 23.38 -11.72
CA SER A 104 14.06 22.32 -10.81
C SER A 104 14.39 22.69 -9.35
N ARG A 105 13.49 22.41 -8.43
CA ARG A 105 13.59 22.78 -7.01
C ARG A 105 14.06 21.61 -6.15
N ILE A 106 15.05 21.84 -5.30
CA ILE A 106 15.57 20.85 -4.36
C ILE A 106 15.35 21.30 -2.91
N VAL A 107 15.06 20.33 -2.05
CA VAL A 107 15.10 20.48 -0.59
C VAL A 107 15.79 19.29 0.03
N ILE A 108 16.67 19.56 0.99
CA ILE A 108 17.31 18.55 1.84
C ILE A 108 16.85 18.81 3.27
N VAL A 109 16.34 17.78 3.94
CA VAL A 109 15.82 17.88 5.30
C VAL A 109 16.53 16.88 6.20
N ILE A 110 17.04 17.35 7.34
CA ILE A 110 17.74 16.52 8.32
C ILE A 110 16.86 16.32 9.54
N VAL A 111 16.38 15.09 9.71
CA VAL A 111 15.51 14.69 10.82
C VAL A 111 16.35 14.03 11.92
N PRO A 112 16.50 14.67 13.10
CA PRO A 112 17.35 14.14 14.16
C PRO A 112 16.84 12.82 14.74
N SER A 113 15.53 12.72 14.94
CA SER A 113 14.88 11.50 15.43
C SER A 113 13.38 11.52 15.13
N THR A 114 12.83 10.37 14.79
CA THR A 114 11.38 10.14 14.67
C THR A 114 11.01 8.80 15.33
N SER A 115 9.72 8.47 15.42
CA SER A 115 9.22 7.22 15.97
C SER A 115 7.98 6.76 15.22
N ILE A 116 7.66 5.48 15.29
CA ILE A 116 6.42 4.97 14.67
C ILE A 116 5.21 5.55 15.42
N GLU A 117 5.33 5.71 16.73
CA GLU A 117 4.29 6.29 17.57
C GLU A 117 4.03 7.77 17.27
N SER A 118 5.06 8.53 16.87
CA SER A 118 4.88 9.92 16.45
C SER A 118 4.30 10.04 15.05
N LEU A 119 4.49 9.03 14.19
CA LEU A 119 3.79 8.92 12.91
C LEU A 119 2.31 8.58 13.10
N ASP A 120 1.98 7.70 14.06
CA ASP A 120 0.58 7.39 14.40
C ASP A 120 -0.18 8.64 14.90
N ALA A 121 0.50 9.65 15.45
CA ALA A 121 -0.08 10.95 15.81
C ALA A 121 -0.29 11.89 14.60
N CYS A 122 0.58 11.74 13.59
CA CYS A 122 0.41 12.08 12.17
C CYS A 122 -0.98 11.84 11.60
N ASP A 123 -1.28 10.56 11.58
CA ASP A 123 -2.24 10.02 10.66
C ASP A 123 -3.61 9.83 11.33
N VAL A 124 -4.24 10.95 11.68
CA VAL A 124 -5.58 10.96 12.30
C VAL A 124 -6.65 10.41 11.33
N ALA A 125 -6.38 10.47 10.02
CA ALA A 125 -7.27 9.99 8.96
C ALA A 125 -7.06 8.50 8.60
N MET A 126 -6.02 7.85 9.12
CA MET A 126 -5.57 6.50 8.71
C MET A 126 -5.34 6.38 7.19
N GLU A 127 -4.82 7.43 6.57
CA GLU A 127 -4.49 7.45 5.14
C GLU A 127 -3.29 6.52 4.85
N PHE A 128 -2.42 6.30 5.84
CA PHE A 128 -1.25 5.43 5.72
C PHE A 128 -1.40 4.14 6.54
N PRO A 129 -1.13 2.96 5.94
CA PRO A 129 -1.12 1.72 6.70
C PRO A 129 0.05 1.72 7.68
N ARG A 130 -0.19 1.24 8.91
CA ARG A 130 0.84 1.14 9.94
C ARG A 130 2.08 0.40 9.40
N PRO A 131 3.28 0.99 9.44
CA PRO A 131 4.43 0.45 8.73
C PRO A 131 4.95 -0.83 9.38
N TYR A 132 5.09 -1.89 8.57
CA TYR A 132 5.69 -3.16 8.99
C TYR A 132 7.24 -3.13 9.01
N SER A 133 7.87 -2.07 8.50
CA SER A 133 9.32 -1.91 8.47
C SER A 133 9.74 -0.46 8.70
N LEU A 134 10.95 -0.26 9.23
CA LEU A 134 11.53 1.08 9.42
C LEU A 134 11.73 1.85 8.09
N ALA A 135 11.99 1.12 7.01
CA ALA A 135 12.09 1.73 5.69
C ALA A 135 10.74 2.28 5.23
N ALA A 136 9.65 1.50 5.40
CA ALA A 136 8.30 1.96 5.12
C ALA A 136 7.90 3.15 6.01
N ALA A 137 8.26 3.11 7.30
CA ALA A 137 8.03 4.24 8.21
C ALA A 137 8.77 5.50 7.76
N ALA A 138 10.02 5.37 7.29
CA ALA A 138 10.79 6.48 6.75
C ALA A 138 10.14 7.07 5.49
N LEU A 139 9.60 6.22 4.62
CA LEU A 139 8.87 6.68 3.43
C LEU A 139 7.59 7.44 3.81
N ILE A 140 6.76 6.87 4.69
CA ILE A 140 5.55 7.54 5.18
C ILE A 140 5.89 8.89 5.80
N TYR A 141 6.93 8.95 6.65
CA TYR A 141 7.39 10.21 7.23
C TYR A 141 7.70 11.26 6.16
N ALA A 142 8.45 10.87 5.11
CA ALA A 142 8.85 11.80 4.06
C ALA A 142 7.65 12.26 3.22
N GLU A 143 6.71 11.35 2.89
CA GLU A 143 5.50 11.66 2.12
C GLU A 143 4.59 12.64 2.89
N GLU A 144 4.37 12.39 4.18
CA GLU A 144 3.63 13.25 5.09
C GLU A 144 4.26 14.63 5.23
N LEU A 145 5.58 14.69 5.42
CA LEU A 145 6.29 15.96 5.50
C LEU A 145 6.17 16.75 4.20
N ALA A 146 6.30 16.07 3.06
CA ALA A 146 6.15 16.68 1.75
C ALA A 146 4.72 17.20 1.54
N GLN A 147 3.69 16.45 1.96
CA GLN A 147 2.29 16.87 1.90
C GLN A 147 2.03 18.09 2.79
N HIS A 148 2.52 18.06 4.04
CA HIS A 148 2.41 19.17 4.99
C HIS A 148 3.05 20.46 4.46
N TRP A 149 4.17 20.34 3.73
CA TRP A 149 4.87 21.49 3.14
C TRP A 149 4.41 21.86 1.72
N THR A 150 3.55 21.06 1.08
CA THR A 150 3.21 21.21 -0.36
C THR A 150 2.64 22.59 -0.71
N ASN A 151 1.88 23.20 0.20
CA ASN A 151 1.27 24.51 -0.04
C ASN A 151 2.30 25.65 -0.11
N ASP A 152 3.39 25.55 0.64
CA ASP A 152 4.40 26.61 0.75
C ASP A 152 5.68 26.28 -0.02
N CYS A 153 5.98 25.00 -0.21
CA CYS A 153 7.18 24.49 -0.86
C CYS A 153 6.83 23.31 -1.78
N GLN A 154 6.83 23.59 -3.08
CA GLN A 154 6.74 22.57 -4.13
C GLN A 154 8.15 22.21 -4.59
N ALA A 155 8.77 21.23 -3.94
CA ALA A 155 10.05 20.67 -4.36
C ALA A 155 9.86 19.62 -5.47
N ASP A 156 10.75 19.64 -6.47
CA ASP A 156 10.83 18.58 -7.49
C ASP A 156 11.64 17.37 -6.98
N LEU A 157 12.65 17.64 -6.16
CA LEU A 157 13.44 16.65 -5.45
C LEU A 157 13.51 17.00 -3.97
N MET A 158 12.95 16.16 -3.12
CA MET A 158 13.06 16.27 -1.67
C MET A 158 13.89 15.10 -1.13
N ILE A 159 14.94 15.40 -0.37
CA ILE A 159 15.81 14.40 0.24
C ILE A 159 15.64 14.50 1.75
N VAL A 160 15.03 13.48 2.35
CA VAL A 160 14.85 13.41 3.81
C VAL A 160 15.88 12.46 4.38
N TYR A 161 16.80 12.97 5.19
CA TYR A 161 17.75 12.19 5.96
C TYR A 161 17.19 11.98 7.36
N ILE A 162 16.89 10.74 7.75
CA ILE A 162 16.44 10.39 9.09
C ILE A 162 17.59 9.75 9.84
N ASN A 163 18.08 10.41 10.89
CA ASN A 163 19.23 9.93 11.65
C ASN A 163 18.88 8.72 12.54
N THR A 164 17.75 8.77 13.26
CA THR A 164 17.37 7.72 14.21
C THR A 164 15.86 7.47 14.32
N PHE A 165 15.48 6.24 14.66
CA PHE A 165 14.11 5.84 15.01
C PHE A 165 14.01 5.41 16.50
N ASN A 166 13.10 6.02 17.24
CA ASN A 166 12.70 5.69 18.63
C ASN A 166 11.42 4.82 18.64
N PRO A 167 11.12 4.03 19.69
CA PRO A 167 11.76 3.94 21.02
C PRO A 167 12.94 2.94 21.11
N GLY A 168 13.36 2.35 19.99
CA GLY A 168 14.17 1.13 20.02
C GLY A 168 15.70 1.26 19.98
N LYS A 169 16.34 2.39 20.29
CA LYS A 169 17.82 2.58 20.14
C LYS A 169 18.37 2.13 18.76
N VAL A 170 17.52 2.00 17.74
CA VAL A 170 17.92 1.55 16.41
C VAL A 170 18.47 2.77 15.70
N ARG A 171 19.77 2.99 15.89
CA ARG A 171 20.54 4.00 15.16
C ARG A 171 20.74 3.58 13.71
N LYS A 172 19.68 3.32 12.96
CA LYS A 172 19.80 2.97 11.54
C LYS A 172 19.33 4.17 10.74
N PRO A 173 20.27 4.97 10.21
CA PRO A 173 19.90 6.12 9.42
C PRO A 173 19.31 5.70 8.07
N TYR A 174 18.38 6.50 7.57
CA TYR A 174 17.73 6.30 6.28
C TYR A 174 17.80 7.58 5.46
N ILE A 175 18.03 7.43 4.16
CA ILE A 175 17.79 8.49 3.18
C ILE A 175 16.53 8.11 2.40
N VAL A 176 15.63 9.08 2.29
CA VAL A 176 14.40 8.96 1.53
C VAL A 176 14.36 10.07 0.49
N PRO A 177 14.66 9.75 -0.77
CA PRO A 177 14.44 10.67 -1.86
C PRO A 177 12.99 10.62 -2.31
N LEU A 178 12.41 11.77 -2.58
CA LEU A 178 11.09 11.91 -3.20
C LEU A 178 11.24 12.74 -4.47
N TYR A 179 10.95 12.12 -5.60
CA TYR A 179 10.87 12.79 -6.90
C TYR A 179 9.40 13.13 -7.21
N ARG A 180 9.10 14.42 -7.36
CA ARG A 180 7.75 14.95 -7.59
C ARG A 180 7.76 16.00 -8.70
N HIS A 181 6.58 16.45 -9.14
CA HIS A 181 6.41 17.54 -10.11
C HIS A 181 7.24 17.32 -11.39
N ASN A 182 8.28 18.13 -11.66
CA ASN A 182 9.10 17.98 -12.86
C ASN A 182 9.83 16.62 -12.94
N TYR A 183 10.04 15.97 -11.79
CA TYR A 183 10.65 14.65 -11.70
C TYR A 183 9.66 13.52 -11.36
N GLU A 184 8.35 13.72 -11.54
CA GLU A 184 7.35 12.67 -11.27
C GLU A 184 7.63 11.36 -12.04
N HIS A 185 8.17 11.45 -13.25
CA HIS A 185 8.60 10.28 -14.04
C HIS A 185 9.74 9.47 -13.37
N LEU A 186 10.45 10.05 -12.41
CA LEU A 186 11.49 9.41 -11.60
C LEU A 186 10.96 8.89 -10.25
N SER A 187 9.65 8.98 -9.98
CA SER A 187 9.01 8.49 -8.75
C SER A 187 9.35 7.04 -8.41
N ARG A 188 9.64 6.20 -9.40
CA ARG A 188 10.13 4.82 -9.21
C ARG A 188 11.47 4.73 -8.45
N PHE A 189 12.23 5.81 -8.36
CA PHE A 189 13.48 5.90 -7.61
C PHE A 189 13.28 6.45 -6.19
N SER A 190 12.04 6.79 -5.81
CA SER A 190 11.67 7.29 -4.48
C SER A 190 11.58 6.16 -3.44
N HIS A 191 12.63 5.35 -3.31
CA HIS A 191 12.67 4.24 -2.36
C HIS A 191 13.60 4.56 -1.19
N PRO A 192 13.15 4.32 0.06
CA PRO A 192 13.99 4.51 1.24
C PRO A 192 15.13 3.50 1.25
N PHE A 193 16.35 3.96 1.51
CA PHE A 193 17.51 3.08 1.66
C PHE A 193 18.25 3.37 2.96
N ALA A 194 18.82 2.32 3.53
CA ALA A 194 19.52 2.39 4.80
C ALA A 194 20.98 2.83 4.59
N ILE A 195 21.44 3.73 5.45
CA ILE A 195 22.81 4.21 5.47
C ILE A 195 23.61 3.47 6.54
N SER A 196 24.91 3.29 6.30
CA SER A 196 25.80 2.72 7.30
C SER A 196 25.95 3.69 8.48
N ARG A 197 26.00 3.15 9.71
CA ARG A 197 26.24 3.97 10.92
C ARG A 197 27.58 4.69 10.93
N ARG A 198 28.53 4.23 10.10
CA ARG A 198 29.88 4.79 10.02
C ARG A 198 29.95 6.00 9.10
N ASP A 199 28.98 6.15 8.22
CA ASP A 199 28.96 7.24 7.25
C ASP A 199 28.44 8.49 7.95
N SER A 200 29.14 9.60 7.74
CA SER A 200 28.66 10.91 8.16
C SER A 200 27.42 11.31 7.35
N ILE A 201 26.62 12.24 7.88
CA ILE A 201 25.46 12.78 7.18
C ILE A 201 25.90 13.41 5.84
N TYR A 202 26.99 14.17 5.87
CA TYR A 202 27.61 14.76 4.68
C TYR A 202 27.93 13.70 3.61
N THR A 203 28.70 12.67 3.97
CA THR A 203 29.12 11.63 3.02
C THR A 203 27.94 10.88 2.43
N ALA A 204 26.92 10.59 3.25
CA ALA A 204 25.73 9.88 2.78
C ALA A 204 24.92 10.69 1.76
N ILE A 205 24.78 12.01 1.98
CA ILE A 205 24.08 12.91 1.08
C ILE A 205 24.91 13.18 -0.18
N ASP A 206 26.21 13.44 -0.04
CA ASP A 206 27.14 13.64 -1.17
C ASP A 206 27.15 12.43 -2.11
N ASP A 207 27.29 11.23 -1.56
CA ASP A 207 27.23 10.00 -2.34
C ASP A 207 25.88 9.86 -3.04
N TYR A 208 24.77 10.17 -2.38
CA TYR A 208 23.46 10.13 -3.02
C TYR A 208 23.34 11.17 -4.16
N LEU A 209 23.77 12.42 -3.95
CA LEU A 209 23.71 13.48 -4.96
C LEU A 209 24.54 13.14 -6.21
N LYS A 210 25.68 12.48 -6.07
CA LYS A 210 26.46 11.93 -7.20
C LYS A 210 25.65 10.91 -8.03
N HIS A 211 24.78 10.13 -7.38
CA HIS A 211 23.87 9.20 -8.06
C HIS A 211 22.68 9.92 -8.70
N VAL A 212 22.12 10.96 -8.04
CA VAL A 212 21.02 11.78 -8.57
C VAL A 212 21.35 12.30 -9.97
N GLY A 213 22.58 12.78 -10.18
CA GLY A 213 23.00 13.26 -11.50
C GLY A 213 22.92 12.21 -12.61
N LYS A 214 23.16 10.94 -12.29
CA LYS A 214 23.00 9.83 -13.24
C LYS A 214 21.53 9.52 -13.49
N ILE A 215 20.70 9.58 -12.45
CA ILE A 215 19.26 9.31 -12.52
C ILE A 215 18.56 10.38 -13.36
N ILE A 216 18.81 11.66 -13.11
CA ILE A 216 18.18 12.77 -13.85
C ILE A 216 18.60 12.77 -15.33
N ARG A 217 19.86 12.42 -15.63
CA ARG A 217 20.34 12.28 -17.01
C ARG A 217 19.81 11.03 -17.70
N SER A 218 19.36 10.02 -16.95
CA SER A 218 18.73 8.85 -17.54
C SER A 218 17.42 9.30 -18.16
N LYS A 219 17.37 9.33 -19.49
CA LYS A 219 16.16 9.71 -20.23
C LYS A 219 15.00 8.84 -19.72
N PRO A 220 13.77 9.40 -19.64
CA PRO A 220 12.61 8.57 -19.38
C PRO A 220 12.65 7.44 -20.40
N LEU A 221 12.75 6.19 -19.92
CA LEU A 221 12.29 5.07 -20.72
C LEU A 221 10.84 5.43 -20.97
N GLU A 222 10.50 5.79 -22.21
CA GLU A 222 9.10 5.87 -22.62
C GLU A 222 8.48 4.55 -22.23
N VAL A 223 7.81 4.52 -21.08
CA VAL A 223 6.89 3.45 -20.76
C VAL A 223 5.76 3.72 -21.72
N ARG A 224 5.88 3.17 -22.94
CA ARG A 224 4.76 2.91 -23.83
C ARG A 224 3.85 1.97 -23.06
N SER A 225 3.05 2.54 -22.16
CA SER A 225 1.85 1.95 -21.59
C SER A 225 0.75 1.80 -22.64
N SER A 226 1.05 2.11 -23.92
CA SER A 226 0.29 1.61 -25.04
C SER A 226 0.39 0.08 -25.06
N VAL A 227 -0.68 -0.59 -24.62
CA VAL A 227 -0.94 -2.00 -24.92
C VAL A 227 -0.47 -2.26 -26.35
N PRO A 228 0.44 -3.22 -26.57
CA PRO A 228 1.02 -3.37 -27.90
C PRO A 228 -0.10 -3.69 -28.89
N GLN A 229 -0.05 -3.08 -30.07
CA GLN A 229 -1.15 -3.14 -31.04
C GLN A 229 -1.57 -4.58 -31.38
N TRP A 230 -0.63 -5.53 -31.35
CA TRP A 230 -0.92 -6.95 -31.51
C TRP A 230 -1.85 -7.50 -30.42
N ALA A 231 -1.73 -7.06 -29.17
CA ALA A 231 -2.58 -7.52 -28.07
C ALA A 231 -4.02 -6.99 -28.21
N ILE A 232 -4.19 -5.78 -28.76
CA ILE A 232 -5.50 -5.24 -29.12
C ILE A 232 -6.11 -6.08 -30.24
N LEU A 233 -5.35 -6.36 -31.31
CA LEU A 233 -5.82 -7.18 -32.43
C LEU A 233 -6.20 -8.60 -32.01
N VAL A 234 -5.39 -9.24 -31.16
CA VAL A 234 -5.67 -10.57 -30.60
C VAL A 234 -6.94 -10.55 -29.74
N SER A 235 -7.12 -9.53 -28.91
CA SER A 235 -8.33 -9.38 -28.09
C SER A 235 -9.59 -9.24 -28.95
N PHE A 236 -9.56 -8.44 -30.02
CA PHE A 236 -10.65 -8.33 -30.99
C PHE A 236 -10.93 -9.66 -31.71
N ALA A 237 -9.88 -10.40 -32.11
CA ALA A 237 -10.03 -11.70 -32.77
C ALA A 237 -10.74 -12.72 -31.86
N PHE A 238 -10.41 -12.76 -30.57
CA PHE A 238 -11.10 -13.64 -29.61
C PHE A 238 -12.59 -13.30 -29.47
N VAL A 239 -12.93 -12.01 -29.40
CA VAL A 239 -14.32 -11.56 -29.33
C VAL A 239 -15.10 -11.97 -30.58
N ILE A 240 -14.54 -11.75 -31.77
CA ILE A 240 -15.16 -12.16 -33.04
C ILE A 240 -15.36 -13.69 -33.08
N THR A 241 -14.35 -14.45 -32.66
CA THR A 241 -14.43 -15.92 -32.64
C THR A 241 -15.53 -16.40 -31.69
N ALA A 242 -15.70 -15.75 -30.53
CA ALA A 242 -16.79 -16.06 -29.61
C ALA A 242 -18.17 -15.78 -30.24
N PHE A 243 -18.35 -14.63 -30.89
CA PHE A 243 -19.60 -14.32 -31.61
C PHE A 243 -19.89 -15.30 -32.75
N LEU A 244 -18.89 -15.65 -33.56
CA LEU A 244 -19.04 -16.65 -34.62
C LEU A 244 -19.38 -18.03 -34.06
N SER A 245 -18.77 -18.42 -32.94
CA SER A 245 -19.07 -19.71 -32.29
C SER A 245 -20.51 -19.76 -31.78
N MET A 246 -21.01 -18.68 -31.18
CA MET A 246 -22.40 -18.57 -30.74
C MET A 246 -23.36 -18.58 -31.93
N TYR A 247 -23.03 -17.89 -33.03
CA TYR A 247 -23.83 -17.88 -34.24
C TYR A 247 -23.91 -19.27 -34.89
N ILE A 248 -22.77 -19.96 -35.03
CA ILE A 248 -22.72 -21.33 -35.57
C ILE A 248 -23.49 -22.29 -34.66
N ALA A 249 -23.33 -22.21 -33.34
CA ALA A 249 -24.07 -23.03 -32.39
C ALA A 249 -25.59 -22.80 -32.53
N ASN A 250 -26.02 -21.55 -32.70
CA ASN A 250 -27.43 -21.21 -32.90
C ASN A 250 -27.96 -21.71 -34.25
N CYS A 251 -27.18 -21.59 -35.32
CA CYS A 251 -27.52 -22.13 -36.65
C CYS A 251 -27.62 -23.67 -36.65
N VAL A 252 -26.69 -24.37 -36.00
CA VAL A 252 -26.72 -25.83 -35.86
C VAL A 252 -27.93 -26.26 -35.03
N THR A 253 -28.20 -25.58 -33.92
CA THR A 253 -29.36 -25.87 -33.07
C THR A 253 -30.68 -25.66 -33.82
N ASN A 254 -30.79 -24.58 -34.60
CA ASN A 254 -31.97 -24.34 -35.43
C ASN A 254 -32.11 -25.34 -36.59
N ARG A 255 -31.00 -25.76 -37.22
CA ARG A 255 -31.01 -26.78 -38.28
C ARG A 255 -31.42 -28.16 -37.76
N ILE A 256 -30.90 -28.56 -36.59
CA ILE A 256 -31.30 -29.81 -35.92
C ILE A 256 -32.76 -29.76 -35.51
N ARG A 257 -33.23 -28.59 -35.02
CA ARG A 257 -34.64 -28.37 -34.70
C ARG A 257 -35.51 -28.46 -35.97
N THR A 258 -35.11 -27.96 -37.12
CA THR A 258 -35.88 -28.16 -38.37
C THR A 258 -35.85 -29.59 -38.90
N SER A 259 -34.76 -30.35 -38.73
CA SER A 259 -34.67 -31.75 -39.16
C SER A 259 -35.49 -32.71 -38.27
N TYR A 260 -35.68 -32.40 -36.98
CA TYR A 260 -36.55 -33.20 -36.11
C TYR A 260 -38.05 -33.04 -36.41
N TRP A 261 -38.43 -31.93 -37.06
CA TRP A 261 -39.81 -31.64 -37.47
C TRP A 261 -40.10 -31.94 -38.95
N GLN A 262 -39.14 -32.52 -39.67
CA GLN A 262 -39.35 -33.12 -40.99
C GLN A 262 -38.90 -34.58 -40.99
N GLN A 263 -39.58 -35.41 -40.20
CA GLN A 263 -39.65 -36.84 -40.47
C GLN A 263 -40.96 -37.13 -41.24
N PRO A 264 -40.90 -37.65 -42.48
CA PRO A 264 -42.06 -38.25 -43.11
C PRO A 264 -42.47 -39.47 -42.28
N LYS A 265 -43.79 -39.72 -42.20
CA LYS A 265 -44.37 -40.90 -41.56
C LYS A 265 -43.65 -42.17 -42.05
N MET A 266 -42.77 -42.72 -41.22
CA MET A 266 -42.44 -44.14 -41.28
C MET A 266 -42.08 -44.63 -39.88
N SER A 267 -42.85 -45.61 -39.45
CA SER A 267 -42.83 -46.30 -38.17
C SER A 267 -41.47 -46.89 -37.82
N ALA A 268 -40.84 -46.41 -36.76
CA ALA A 268 -39.89 -47.18 -35.97
C ALA A 268 -39.90 -46.67 -34.52
N THR A 269 -40.62 -47.41 -33.67
CA THR A 269 -40.68 -47.31 -32.21
C THR A 269 -39.28 -47.33 -31.58
N ILE A 270 -38.89 -46.25 -30.89
CA ILE A 270 -37.84 -46.28 -29.86
C ILE A 270 -38.52 -45.93 -28.54
N ARG A 271 -38.70 -46.94 -27.71
CA ARG A 271 -39.26 -46.85 -26.35
C ARG A 271 -38.34 -45.99 -25.48
N LEU A 272 -38.84 -44.86 -24.99
CA LEU A 272 -38.23 -44.14 -23.88
C LEU A 272 -38.31 -45.01 -22.62
N ALA A 273 -37.16 -45.52 -22.19
CA ALA A 273 -37.01 -46.19 -20.92
C ALA A 273 -36.56 -45.17 -19.85
N ASN A 274 -37.52 -44.81 -19.00
CA ASN A 274 -37.35 -44.76 -17.54
C ASN A 274 -36.73 -43.50 -16.90
N GLU A 275 -37.45 -42.37 -16.96
CA GLU A 275 -37.45 -41.41 -15.84
C GLU A 275 -38.34 -41.95 -14.72
N ARG A 276 -37.78 -42.70 -13.77
CA ARG A 276 -38.48 -42.99 -12.52
C ARG A 276 -37.49 -43.38 -11.43
N TRP A 277 -36.95 -42.42 -10.68
CA TRP A 277 -36.67 -42.52 -9.23
C TRP A 277 -36.42 -41.12 -8.63
N ARG A 278 -37.49 -40.46 -8.17
CA ARG A 278 -37.40 -39.53 -7.04
C ARG A 278 -38.32 -40.05 -5.94
N ALA A 279 -37.68 -40.33 -4.80
CA ALA A 279 -38.16 -40.37 -3.42
C ALA A 279 -39.58 -40.90 -3.17
N GLY A 280 -39.64 -42.05 -2.50
CA GLY A 280 -40.87 -42.55 -1.90
C GLY A 280 -41.41 -41.64 -0.81
N PHE A 281 -42.74 -41.67 -0.65
CA PHE A 281 -43.47 -41.70 0.62
C PHE A 281 -44.95 -41.95 0.27
N GLY A 282 -45.51 -43.04 0.79
CA GLY A 282 -46.93 -43.41 0.67
C GLY A 282 -47.31 -44.03 -0.69
N GLY A 283 -47.85 -45.22 -0.81
CA GLY A 283 -48.49 -46.07 0.20
C GLY A 283 -49.66 -46.77 -0.50
N GLY A 284 -49.52 -48.10 -0.68
CA GLY A 284 -50.59 -48.99 -1.13
C GLY A 284 -50.99 -48.82 -2.60
N VAL A 285 -51.57 -49.78 -3.29
CA VAL A 285 -52.42 -50.88 -2.84
C VAL A 285 -52.40 -51.93 -3.95
N MET A 286 -51.97 -53.15 -3.60
CA MET A 286 -52.46 -54.47 -4.10
C MET A 286 -52.27 -54.81 -5.58
N MET A 287 -52.20 -56.05 -6.03
CA MET A 287 -52.09 -57.41 -5.49
C MET A 287 -51.63 -58.23 -6.71
N GLN A 288 -50.59 -59.04 -6.59
CA GLN A 288 -50.67 -60.48 -6.33
C GLN A 288 -51.20 -61.29 -7.54
N ASN A 289 -50.28 -62.06 -8.12
CA ASN A 289 -50.43 -63.47 -8.51
C ASN A 289 -49.00 -63.90 -8.93
N GLY A 290 -48.23 -64.53 -8.03
CA GLY A 290 -48.26 -65.99 -7.87
C GLY A 290 -47.52 -66.61 -9.07
N ILE A 291 -46.31 -67.15 -8.95
CA ILE A 291 -45.95 -68.34 -8.17
C ILE A 291 -44.40 -68.39 -8.12
N GLY A 292 -43.83 -68.80 -6.98
CA GLY A 292 -42.48 -69.35 -6.94
C GLY A 292 -41.39 -68.43 -6.37
N MET A 293 -41.42 -68.22 -5.05
CA MET A 293 -40.24 -67.80 -4.30
C MET A 293 -39.10 -68.83 -4.46
N LYS A 294 -37.90 -68.35 -4.78
CA LYS A 294 -36.61 -68.72 -4.14
C LYS A 294 -35.44 -68.04 -4.87
N SER A 295 -34.76 -67.11 -4.21
CA SER A 295 -33.30 -66.99 -4.27
C SER A 295 -32.79 -66.11 -3.14
N SER A 296 -32.19 -66.78 -2.17
CA SER A 296 -31.14 -66.38 -1.24
C SER A 296 -30.58 -64.95 -1.39
N MET A 297 -30.83 -64.13 -0.36
CA MET A 297 -29.97 -63.01 -0.03
C MET A 297 -28.62 -63.53 0.49
N MET A 298 -27.52 -63.08 -0.10
CA MET A 298 -26.22 -63.09 0.58
C MET A 298 -25.62 -61.68 0.50
N PHE A 299 -25.74 -60.95 1.60
CA PHE A 299 -25.11 -59.64 1.80
C PHE A 299 -23.62 -59.85 2.11
N LYS A 300 -22.73 -59.33 1.25
CA LYS A 300 -21.34 -59.06 1.63
C LYS A 300 -21.31 -57.71 2.37
N GLN A 301 -21.29 -57.76 3.69
CA GLN A 301 -21.01 -56.61 4.55
C GLN A 301 -19.51 -56.31 4.51
N PHE A 302 -19.11 -55.11 4.08
CA PHE A 302 -17.81 -54.55 4.45
C PHE A 302 -18.01 -53.59 5.62
N ASN A 303 -17.57 -54.07 6.78
CA ASN A 303 -17.50 -53.36 8.04
C ASN A 303 -16.24 -52.46 8.04
N ARG A 304 -16.40 -51.16 8.30
CA ARG A 304 -15.27 -50.23 8.51
C ARG A 304 -15.39 -49.63 9.91
N ARG A 305 -14.62 -50.18 10.85
CA ARG A 305 -14.30 -49.54 12.14
C ARG A 305 -12.80 -49.52 12.37
N THR A 306 -12.27 -48.29 12.37
CA THR A 306 -11.26 -47.68 13.27
C THR A 306 -10.03 -48.49 13.70
N LYS A 307 -8.85 -47.86 13.64
CA LYS A 307 -8.06 -47.59 14.86
C LYS A 307 -6.92 -46.57 14.65
N ILE A 308 -6.94 -45.60 15.55
CA ILE A 308 -5.86 -44.69 15.97
C ILE A 308 -4.87 -45.49 16.86
N ALA A 309 -3.65 -44.95 16.97
CA ALA A 309 -2.61 -45.21 17.97
C ALA A 309 -1.62 -46.34 17.70
N GLN A 310 -0.44 -45.99 17.15
CA GLN A 310 0.86 -46.46 17.61
C GLN A 310 1.94 -45.41 17.27
N ASN A 311 2.17 -44.46 18.18
CA ASN A 311 3.44 -43.77 18.29
C ASN A 311 3.63 -43.34 19.75
N MET A 312 4.03 -44.29 20.59
CA MET A 312 4.83 -44.04 21.79
C MET A 312 5.60 -45.31 22.17
N GLN A 313 6.91 -45.12 22.29
CA GLN A 313 7.88 -45.76 23.18
C GLN A 313 8.29 -47.23 22.96
N LYS A 314 9.58 -47.39 22.64
CA LYS A 314 10.46 -48.29 23.36
C LYS A 314 11.73 -47.53 23.81
N ILE A 315 11.89 -47.53 25.13
CA ILE A 315 13.09 -47.76 25.96
C ILE A 315 14.39 -47.90 25.16
#